data_AF-A0A8T6EPN3-F1
#
_entry.id   AF-A0A8T6EPN3-F1
#
_cell.length_a   1.000
_cell.length_b   1.000
_cell.length_c   1.000
_cell.angle_alpha   90.00
_cell.angle_beta   90.00
_cell.angle_gamma   90.00
#
_symmetry.space_group_name_H-M   'P 1'
#
loop_
_entity.id
_entity.type
_entity.pdbx_description
1 polymer ?
#
loop_
_entity_poly.entity_id
_entity_poly.type
_entity_poly.pdbx_seq_one_letter_code
_entity_poly.pdbx_strand_id
1 'polypeptide(L)' 'MNFVVLDVDDREDGRLARLLGYRGTPAYLLIAPDSAEVLARVYGVQHGRDLRNILDSLAARFGS' A
#
# COMPACT_ATOMS: atom_id res chain seq x y z
N MET A 1 -12.84 0.84 3.90
CA MET A 1 -11.45 0.71 3.40
C MET A 1 -11.27 -0.72 2.93
N ASN A 2 -10.87 -0.91 1.67
CA ASN A 2 -10.60 -2.24 1.11
C ASN A 2 -9.09 -2.54 1.22
N PHE A 3 -8.74 -3.80 1.49
CA PHE A 3 -7.35 -4.25 1.55
C PHE A 3 -7.11 -5.31 0.48
N VAL A 4 -6.10 -5.10 -0.35
CA VAL A 4 -5.62 -6.09 -1.33
C VAL A 4 -4.22 -6.51 -0.89
N VAL A 5 -4.00 -7.81 -0.77
CA VAL A 5 -2.69 -8.40 -0.51
C VAL A 5 -2.16 -8.91 -1.85
N LEU A 6 -0.96 -8.48 -2.21
CA LEU A 6 -0.25 -8.97 -3.40
C LEU A 6 0.84 -9.93 -2.96
N ASP A 7 0.85 -11.14 -3.52
CA ASP A 7 1.96 -12.06 -3.35
C ASP A 7 3.07 -11.73 -4.36
N VAL A 8 4.15 -11.12 -3.89
CA VAL A 8 5.24 -10.66 -4.78
C VAL A 8 6.05 -11.80 -5.40
N ASP A 9 5.92 -13.02 -4.87
CA ASP A 9 6.52 -14.23 -5.45
C ASP A 9 5.66 -14.79 -6.60
N ASP A 10 4.37 -14.45 -6.65
CA ASP A 10 3.54 -14.69 -7.82
C ASP A 10 3.92 -13.75 -8.99
N ARG A 11 3.86 -14.26 -10.22
CA ARG A 11 4.37 -13.56 -11.41
C ARG A 11 3.50 -12.36 -11.81
N GLU A 12 2.19 -12.43 -11.61
CA GLU A 12 1.25 -11.37 -11.97
C GLU A 12 1.26 -10.29 -10.91
N ASP A 13 1.10 -10.69 -9.65
CA ASP A 13 1.14 -9.80 -8.48
C ASP A 13 2.50 -9.11 -8.34
N GLY A 14 3.60 -9.83 -8.54
CA GLY A 14 4.94 -9.26 -8.53
C GLY A 14 5.18 -8.24 -9.65
N ARG A 15 4.52 -8.41 -10.82
CA ARG A 15 4.55 -7.39 -11.88
C ARG A 15 3.74 -6.16 -11.49
N LEU A 16 2.54 -6.34 -10.97
CA LEU A 16 1.71 -5.24 -10.48
C LEU A 16 2.41 -4.46 -9.36
N ALA A 17 2.99 -5.16 -8.38
CA ALA A 17 3.71 -4.54 -7.28
C ALA A 17 4.86 -3.65 -7.79
N ARG A 18 5.67 -4.14 -8.74
CA ARG A 18 6.76 -3.34 -9.35
C ARG A 18 6.24 -2.11 -10.09
N LEU A 19 5.13 -2.22 -10.82
CA LEU A 19 4.49 -1.07 -11.47
C LEU A 19 4.03 -0.01 -10.46
N LEU A 20 3.56 -0.45 -9.29
CA LEU A 20 3.19 0.43 -8.17
C LEU A 20 4.42 0.99 -7.41
N GLY A 21 5.64 0.63 -7.82
CA GLY A 21 6.89 1.10 -7.24
C GLY A 21 7.32 0.36 -5.98
N TYR A 22 6.89 -0.90 -5.82
CA TYR A 22 7.38 -1.82 -4.79
C TYR A 22 8.91 -2.00 -4.87
N ARG A 23 9.57 -2.00 -3.70
CA ARG A 23 11.03 -2.14 -3.57
C ARG A 23 11.50 -3.22 -2.59
N GLY A 24 10.58 -3.88 -1.87
CA GLY A 24 10.91 -4.90 -0.88
C GLY A 24 9.77 -5.16 0.12
N THR A 25 9.73 -6.37 0.69
CA THR A 25 8.70 -6.83 1.64
C THR A 25 9.19 -6.66 3.10
N PRO A 26 8.31 -6.31 4.07
CA PRO A 26 6.91 -5.91 3.88
C PRO A 26 6.76 -4.46 3.42
N ALA A 27 5.75 -4.22 2.58
CA ALA A 27 5.37 -2.90 2.09
C ALA A 27 3.85 -2.73 2.10
N TYR A 28 3.40 -1.52 2.43
CA TYR A 28 2.00 -1.12 2.41
C TYR A 28 1.87 0.08 1.47
N LEU A 29 0.91 0.00 0.55
CA LEU A 29 0.68 1.01 -0.48
C LEU A 29 -0.74 1.56 -0.30
N LEU A 30 -0.89 2.88 -0.33
CA LEU A 30 -2.20 3.51 -0.44
C LEU A 30 -2.42 3.93 -1.90
N ILE A 31 -3.52 3.46 -2.48
CA ILE A 31 -3.86 3.70 -3.88
C ILE A 31 -5.16 4.51 -3.95
N ALA A 32 -5.19 5.53 -4.80
CA ALA A 32 -6.38 6.32 -5.08
C ALA A 32 -7.46 5.43 -5.73
N PRO A 33 -8.74 5.61 -5.35
CA PRO A 33 -9.82 4.73 -5.81
C PRO A 33 -10.05 4.75 -7.32
N ASP A 34 -9.80 5.90 -7.98
CA ASP A 34 -10.24 6.14 -9.35
C ASP A 34 -9.11 6.31 -10.38
N SER A 35 -7.86 6.46 -9.94
CA SER A 35 -6.73 6.81 -10.83
C SER A 35 -5.59 5.79 -10.83
N ALA A 36 -5.68 4.73 -10.01
CA ALA A 36 -4.57 3.80 -9.74
C ALA A 36 -3.28 4.49 -9.27
N GLU A 37 -3.37 5.75 -8.83
CA GLU A 37 -2.25 6.54 -8.34
C GLU A 37 -1.85 6.06 -6.94
N VAL A 38 -0.55 5.83 -6.73
CA VAL A 38 -0.03 5.50 -5.40
C VAL A 38 0.19 6.78 -4.60
N LEU A 39 -0.74 7.04 -3.67
CA LEU A 39 -0.77 8.21 -2.81
C LEU A 39 0.30 8.16 -1.72
N ALA A 40 0.61 6.96 -1.21
CA ALA A 40 1.61 6.78 -0.15
C ALA A 40 2.21 5.38 -0.15
N ARG A 41 3.42 5.27 0.43
CA ARG A 41 4.17 4.02 0.58
C ARG A 41 4.76 3.94 1.99
N VAL A 42 4.59 2.81 2.63
CA VAL A 42 5.15 2.49 3.95
C VAL A 42 5.95 1.21 3.81
N TYR A 43 7.19 1.23 4.26
CA TYR A 43 8.10 0.08 4.18
C TYR A 43 8.49 -0.40 5.57
N GLY A 44 8.87 -1.68 5.64
CA GLY A 44 9.33 -2.30 6.88
C GLY A 44 8.18 -2.79 7.75
N VAL A 45 8.53 -3.60 8.74
CA VAL A 45 7.57 -4.21 9.67
C VAL A 45 6.90 -3.12 10.50
N GLN A 46 5.58 -3.13 10.55
CA GLN A 46 4.79 -2.22 11.37
C GLN A 46 4.03 -3.01 12.44
N HIS A 47 3.96 -2.49 13.66
CA HIS A 47 3.03 -3.01 14.65
C HIS A 47 1.60 -2.59 14.29
N GLY A 48 0.62 -3.44 14.59
CA GLY A 48 -0.77 -3.23 14.12
C GLY A 48 -1.39 -1.89 14.53
N ARG A 49 -1.00 -1.34 15.70
CA ARG A 49 -1.45 -0.01 16.14
C ARG A 49 -0.83 1.10 15.30
N ASP A 50 0.47 1.03 15.03
CA ASP A 50 1.21 2.04 14.27
C ASP A 50 0.77 2.05 12.81
N LEU A 51 0.60 0.85 12.23
CA LEU A 51 0.07 0.71 10.87
C LEU A 51 -1.32 1.36 10.76
N ARG A 52 -2.22 1.10 11.72
CA ARG A 52 -3.56 1.71 11.72
C ARG A 52 -3.50 3.23 11.77
N ASN A 53 -2.69 3.80 12.67
CA ASN A 53 -2.53 5.25 12.76
C ASN A 53 -1.99 5.86 11.47
N ILE A 54 -1.03 5.20 10.81
CA ILE A 54 -0.49 5.64 9.53
C ILE A 54 -1.58 5.61 8.45
N LEU A 55 -2.32 4.51 8.34
CA LEU A 55 -3.39 4.37 7.36
C LEU A 55 -4.52 5.38 7.58
N ASP A 56 -4.94 5.61 8.83
CA ASP A 56 -5.97 6.59 9.18
C ASP A 56 -5.51 8.02 8.84
N SER A 57 -4.25 8.36 9.13
CA SER A 57 -3.68 9.67 8.80
C SER A 57 -3.63 9.90 7.29
N LEU A 58 -3.30 8.87 6.52
CA LEU A 58 -3.26 8.95 5.07
C LEU A 58 -4.68 9.04 4.48
N ALA A 59 -5.63 8.26 5.00
CA ALA A 59 -7.02 8.34 4.58
C ALA A 59 -7.63 9.72 4.86
N ALA A 60 -7.33 10.32 6.01
CA ALA A 60 -7.77 11.69 6.33
C ALA A 60 -7.15 12.74 5.40
N ARG A 61 -5.93 12.51 4.91
CA ARG A 61 -5.21 13.42 4.03
C ARG A 61 -5.69 13.38 2.58
N PHE A 62 -6.18 12.23 2.12
CA PHE A 62 -6.50 12.00 0.70
C PHE A 62 -7.97 11.61 0.44
N GLY A 63 -8.80 11.50 1.47
CA GLY A 63 -10.21 11.06 1.37
C GLY A 63 -11.22 12.18 1.12
N SER A 64 -10.81 13.29 0.52
CA SER A 64 -11.64 14.47 0.24
C SER A 64 -11.97 14.61 -1.24
#